data_AF-A0A9P7Z1E1-F1
#
_entry.id   AF-A0A9P7Z1E1-F1
#
_cell.length_a   1.000
_cell.length_b   1.000
_cell.length_c   1.000
_cell.angle_alpha   90.00
_cell.angle_beta   90.00
_cell.angle_gamma   90.00
#
_symmetry.space_group_name_H-M   'P 1'
#
loop_
_entity.id
_entity.type
_entity.pdbx_description
1 polymer ?
#
loop_
_entity_poly.entity_id
_entity_poly.type
_entity_poly.pdbx_seq_one_letter_code
_entity_poly.pdbx_strand_id
1 'polypeptide(L)'
;NEATALKLVREKTMVPVPQVLDVVENDDDNCLTVESVNGIELTKLKDVCRQEPNHEVVPDSHTKKNSTVCQTTANQNAERFTKESMLPQLKRLKSSQNGLNGVVILPPWVT
;
A
#
# COMPACT_ATOMS: atom_id res chain seq x y z
N ASN A 1 9.41 11.26 9.59
CA ASN A 1 8.00 10.94 9.94
C ASN A 1 7.50 9.64 9.35
N GLU A 2 7.63 9.40 8.03
CA GLU A 2 7.20 8.13 7.43
C GLU A 2 7.92 6.91 8.05
N ALA A 3 9.24 6.98 8.25
CA ALA A 3 10.01 5.92 8.91
C ALA A 3 9.45 5.55 10.31
N THR A 4 9.11 6.56 11.12
CA THR A 4 8.50 6.39 12.44
C THR A 4 7.12 5.74 12.35
N ALA A 5 6.29 6.16 11.38
CA ALA A 5 4.98 5.58 11.15
C ALA A 5 5.09 4.11 10.76
N LEU A 6 5.96 3.77 9.82
CA LEU A 6 6.19 2.40 9.35
C LEU A 6 6.65 1.48 10.51
N LYS A 7 7.61 1.95 11.32
CA LYS A 7 8.06 1.22 12.52
C LYS A 7 6.91 0.98 13.49
N LEU A 8 6.14 2.02 13.83
CA LEU A 8 5.01 1.92 14.75
C LEU A 8 3.94 0.94 14.26
N VAL A 9 3.55 1.03 12.99
CA VAL A 9 2.53 0.14 12.41
C VAL A 9 3.02 -1.30 12.41
N ARG A 10 4.28 -1.55 12.03
CA ARG A 10 4.88 -2.89 12.00
C ARG A 10 5.00 -3.51 13.39
N GLU A 11 5.33 -2.73 14.41
CA GLU A 11 5.49 -3.21 15.79
C GLU A 11 4.17 -3.45 16.51
N LYS A 12 3.12 -2.69 16.19
CA LYS A 12 1.87 -2.65 16.99
C LYS A 12 0.67 -3.25 16.28
N THR A 13 0.80 -3.62 15.01
CA THR A 13 -0.29 -4.18 14.20
C THR A 13 0.19 -5.35 13.37
N MET A 14 -0.76 -6.08 12.78
CA MET A 14 -0.50 -7.09 11.76
C MET A 14 -0.70 -6.52 10.34
N VAL A 15 -0.82 -5.20 10.19
CA VAL A 15 -0.94 -4.57 8.87
C VAL A 15 0.40 -4.74 8.16
N PRO A 16 0.41 -5.35 6.96
CA PRO A 16 1.65 -5.52 6.20
C PRO A 16 2.13 -4.15 5.73
N VAL A 17 3.33 -3.78 6.17
CA VAL A 17 4.04 -2.56 5.78
C VAL A 17 5.51 -2.90 5.54
N PRO A 18 6.18 -2.22 4.59
CA PRO A 18 7.58 -2.50 4.28
C PRO A 18 8.47 -2.22 5.49
N GLN A 19 9.56 -2.98 5.62
CA GLN A 19 10.55 -2.74 6.66
C GLN A 19 11.36 -1.49 6.33
N VAL A 20 11.60 -0.64 7.33
CA VAL A 20 12.62 0.42 7.19
C VAL A 20 14.00 -0.23 7.25
N LEU A 21 14.79 -0.05 6.18
CA LEU A 21 16.15 -0.57 6.08
C LEU A 21 17.18 0.49 6.44
N ASP A 22 16.99 1.71 5.95
CA ASP A 22 17.90 2.83 6.22
C ASP A 22 17.16 4.18 6.20
N VAL A 23 17.68 5.14 6.96
CA VAL A 23 17.20 6.52 7.02
C VAL A 23 18.41 7.44 6.99
N VAL A 24 18.50 8.24 5.93
CA VAL A 24 19.53 9.27 5.77
C VAL A 24 18.86 10.62 5.93
N GLU A 25 19.28 11.37 6.94
CA GLU A 25 18.84 12.74 7.21
C GLU A 25 20.06 13.66 7.09
N ASN A 26 20.11 14.46 6.04
CA ASN A 26 21.11 15.50 5.81
C ASN A 26 20.40 16.82 5.44
N ASP A 27 21.13 17.94 5.49
CA ASP A 27 20.55 19.26 5.21
C ASP A 27 19.97 19.40 3.79
N ASP A 28 20.50 18.67 2.82
CA ASP A 28 20.09 18.76 1.41
C ASP A 28 19.05 17.71 1.01
N ASP A 29 19.07 16.52 1.60
CA ASP A 29 18.23 15.39 1.20
C ASP A 29 17.87 14.49 2.38
N ASN A 30 16.57 14.18 2.49
CA ASN A 30 16.04 13.17 3.39
C ASN A 30 15.63 11.94 2.59
N CYS A 31 16.37 10.83 2.77
CA CYS A 31 16.14 9.59 2.04
C CYS A 31 15.68 8.47 2.98
N LEU A 32 14.64 7.75 2.56
CA LEU A 32 14.10 6.59 3.27
C LEU A 32 14.23 5.36 2.37
N THR A 33 15.01 4.38 2.82
CA THR A 33 15.14 3.09 2.12
C THR A 33 14.32 2.03 2.84
N VAL A 34 13.47 1.32 2.09
CA VAL A 34 12.57 0.30 2.63
C VAL A 34 12.65 -1.00 1.87
N GLU A 35 12.19 -2.08 2.50
CA GLU A 35 11.99 -3.39 1.88
C GLU A 35 11.06 -3.28 0.67
N SER A 36 11.44 -3.90 -0.44
CA SER A 36 10.58 -4.02 -1.61
C SER A 36 9.42 -4.96 -1.33
N VAL A 37 8.19 -4.46 -1.47
CA VAL A 37 6.99 -5.29 -1.32
C VAL A 37 6.70 -6.00 -2.63
N ASN A 38 6.77 -7.33 -2.60
CA ASN A 38 6.38 -8.14 -3.75
C ASN A 38 4.87 -8.07 -3.95
N GLY A 39 4.44 -7.60 -5.12
CA GLY A 39 3.04 -7.48 -5.48
C GLY A 39 2.84 -6.71 -6.77
N ILE A 40 1.57 -6.67 -7.20
CA ILE A 40 1.15 -5.86 -8.34
C ILE A 40 0.41 -4.66 -7.78
N GLU A 41 0.76 -3.47 -8.25
CA GLU A 41 0.01 -2.25 -7.93
C GLU A 41 -1.44 -2.43 -8.36
N LEU A 42 -2.38 -2.17 -7.45
CA LEU A 42 -3.79 -2.45 -7.68
C LEU A 42 -4.31 -1.77 -8.97
N THR A 43 -3.81 -0.58 -9.30
CA THR A 43 -4.14 0.19 -10.51
C THR A 43 -3.69 -0.47 -11.81
N LYS A 44 -2.61 -1.27 -11.77
CA LYS A 44 -2.01 -1.95 -12.91
C LYS A 44 -2.57 -3.36 -13.13
N LEU A 45 -3.42 -3.84 -12.22
CA LEU A 45 -3.87 -5.23 -12.24
C LEU A 45 -4.66 -5.58 -13.49
N LYS A 46 -5.47 -4.64 -14.02
CA LYS A 46 -6.22 -4.80 -15.27
C LYS A 46 -5.35 -5.20 -16.46
N ASP A 47 -4.10 -4.72 -16.51
CA ASP A 47 -3.18 -4.91 -17.63
C ASP A 47 -2.32 -6.18 -17.47
N VAL A 48 -2.23 -6.71 -16.24
CA VAL A 48 -1.38 -7.87 -15.89
C VAL A 48 -2.21 -9.13 -15.71
N CYS A 49 -3.50 -9.02 -15.35
CA CYS A 49 -4.36 -10.17 -15.17
C CYS A 49 -4.60 -10.90 -16.50
N ARG A 50 -4.01 -12.08 -16.66
CA ARG A 50 -4.34 -12.98 -17.77
C ARG A 50 -5.66 -13.68 -17.46
N GLN A 51 -6.67 -13.46 -18.28
CA GLN A 51 -7.69 -14.48 -18.46
C GLN A 51 -7.09 -15.53 -19.40
N GLU A 52 -6.93 -16.76 -18.92
CA GLU A 52 -6.76 -17.90 -19.82
C GLU A 52 -7.93 -17.86 -20.81
N PRO A 53 -7.70 -17.98 -22.13
CA PRO A 53 -8.81 -18.07 -23.07
C PRO A 53 -9.63 -19.29 -22.67
N ASN A 54 -10.90 -19.08 -22.30
CA ASN A 54 -11.84 -20.17 -22.15
C ASN A 54 -11.76 -21.02 -23.42
N HIS A 55 -11.62 -22.34 -23.23
CA HIS A 55 -11.26 -23.32 -24.25
C HIS A 55 -12.40 -23.61 -25.24
N GLU A 56 -13.18 -22.58 -25.60
CA GLU A 56 -14.24 -22.62 -26.60
C GLU A 56 -14.22 -21.28 -27.37
N VAL A 57 -13.75 -21.36 -28.61
CA VAL A 57 -13.69 -20.30 -29.63
C VAL A 57 -12.48 -19.34 -29.55
N VAL A 58 -11.44 -19.64 -30.32
CA VAL A 58 -10.59 -18.62 -30.94
C VAL A 58 -10.34 -19.00 -32.40
N PRO A 59 -10.82 -18.20 -33.36
CA PRO A 59 -10.01 -17.84 -34.52
C PRO A 59 -9.46 -16.43 -34.30
N ASP A 60 -8.15 -16.31 -34.50
CA ASP A 60 -7.39 -15.09 -34.81
C ASP A 60 -7.62 -13.84 -33.95
N SER A 61 -6.94 -13.78 -32.81
CA SER A 61 -6.03 -12.67 -32.46
C SER A 61 -5.55 -12.83 -31.02
N HIS A 62 -4.24 -12.98 -30.84
CA HIS A 62 -3.56 -13.02 -29.54
C HIS A 62 -3.56 -11.64 -28.84
N THR A 63 -4.74 -11.07 -28.62
CA THR A 63 -4.87 -9.79 -27.91
C THR A 63 -5.13 -10.11 -26.44
N LYS A 64 -4.14 -9.84 -25.58
CA LYS A 64 -4.32 -9.83 -24.11
C LYS A 64 -5.52 -8.93 -23.81
N LYS A 65 -6.68 -9.51 -23.50
CA LYS A 65 -7.85 -8.73 -23.13
C LYS A 65 -7.69 -8.27 -21.69
N ASN A 66 -7.63 -6.96 -21.51
CA ASN A 66 -7.71 -6.32 -20.21
C ASN A 66 -8.93 -6.82 -19.43
N SER A 67 -8.72 -7.40 -18.25
CA SER A 67 -9.81 -7.99 -17.46
C SER A 67 -10.35 -7.02 -16.43
N THR A 68 -11.55 -6.48 -16.68
CA THR A 68 -12.29 -5.66 -15.71
C THR A 68 -12.76 -6.47 -14.51
N VAL A 69 -12.95 -7.78 -14.66
CA VAL A 69 -13.37 -8.69 -13.58
C VAL A 69 -12.30 -8.82 -12.51
N CYS A 70 -11.03 -9.03 -12.90
CA CYS A 70 -9.93 -9.11 -11.94
C CYS A 70 -9.77 -7.79 -11.18
N GLN A 71 -9.80 -6.67 -11.90
CA GLN A 71 -9.68 -5.34 -11.29
C GLN A 71 -10.79 -5.09 -10.27
N THR A 72 -12.04 -5.41 -10.62
CA THR A 72 -13.20 -5.24 -9.75
C THR A 72 -13.07 -6.10 -8.49
N THR A 73 -12.71 -7.37 -8.66
CA THR A 73 -12.53 -8.31 -7.54
C THR A 73 -11.41 -7.87 -6.60
N ALA A 74 -10.29 -7.42 -7.15
CA ALA A 74 -9.16 -6.94 -6.36
C ALA A 74 -9.50 -5.66 -5.61
N ASN A 75 -10.23 -4.72 -6.23
CA ASN A 75 -10.73 -3.52 -5.55
C ASN A 75 -11.63 -3.88 -4.37
N GLN A 76 -12.58 -4.81 -4.56
CA GLN A 76 -13.46 -5.29 -3.49
C GLN A 76 -12.67 -5.95 -2.35
N ASN A 77 -11.66 -6.76 -2.68
CA ASN A 77 -10.78 -7.37 -1.69
C ASN A 77 -9.97 -6.33 -0.91
N ALA A 78 -9.41 -5.33 -1.59
CA ALA A 78 -8.67 -4.25 -0.95
C ALA A 78 -9.56 -3.40 -0.04
N GLU A 79 -10.78 -3.07 -0.48
CA GLU A 79 -11.76 -2.36 0.32
C GLU A 79 -12.15 -3.14 1.57
N ARG A 80 -12.45 -4.44 1.40
CA ARG A 80 -12.77 -5.34 2.51
C ARG A 80 -11.62 -5.43 3.51
N PHE A 81 -10.40 -5.69 3.03
CA PHE A 81 -9.21 -5.73 3.88
C PHE A 81 -9.01 -4.42 4.65
N THR A 82 -9.20 -3.28 3.98
CA THR A 82 -9.05 -1.96 4.59
C THR A 82 -10.07 -1.76 5.71
N LYS A 83 -11.36 -2.03 5.45
CA LYS A 83 -12.45 -1.81 6.40
C LYS A 83 -12.45 -2.78 7.56
N GLU A 84 -12.23 -4.07 7.28
CA GLU A 84 -12.42 -5.14 8.24
C GLU A 84 -11.15 -5.49 9.01
N SER A 85 -9.96 -5.25 8.45
CA SER A 85 -8.68 -5.62 9.07
C SER A 85 -7.81 -4.40 9.39
N MET A 86 -7.50 -3.56 8.40
CA MET A 86 -6.52 -2.48 8.57
C MET A 86 -7.02 -1.37 9.51
N LEU A 87 -8.16 -0.75 9.19
CA LEU A 87 -8.69 0.39 9.95
C LEU A 87 -8.96 0.05 11.43
N PRO A 88 -9.55 -1.11 11.79
CA PRO A 88 -9.74 -1.47 13.20
C PRO A 88 -8.42 -1.56 13.98
N GLN A 89 -7.36 -2.07 13.36
CA GLN A 89 -6.04 -2.15 13.99
C GLN A 89 -5.41 -0.77 14.16
N LEU A 90 -5.45 0.08 13.13
CA LEU A 90 -4.92 1.44 13.20
C LEU A 90 -5.67 2.30 14.22
N LYS A 91 -7.01 2.16 14.32
CA LYS A 91 -7.83 2.87 15.32
C LYS A 91 -7.46 2.54 16.77
N ARG A 92 -6.84 1.39 17.02
CA ARG A 92 -6.35 1.00 18.35
C ARG A 92 -5.03 1.69 18.71
N LEU A 93 -4.30 2.22 17.73
CA LEU A 93 -3.08 2.99 17.98
C LEU A 93 -3.47 4.36 18.53
N LYS A 94 -3.45 4.49 19.86
CA LYS A 94 -3.71 5.73 20.58
C LYS A 94 -2.45 6.17 21.32
N SER A 95 -2.26 7.48 21.39
CA SER A 95 -1.17 8.13 22.12
C SER A 95 -1.74 9.30 22.91
N SER A 96 -1.17 9.57 24.08
CA SER A 96 -1.44 10.79 24.85
C SER A 96 -0.57 11.97 24.40
N GLN A 97 0.32 11.76 23.43
CA GLN A 97 1.19 12.78 22.84
C GLN A 97 0.79 13.01 21.38
N ASN A 98 0.75 14.29 20.97
CA ASN A 98 0.51 14.69 19.59
C ASN A 98 1.72 14.35 18.71
N GLY A 99 1.43 14.02 17.44
CA GLY A 99 2.47 13.71 16.46
C GLY A 99 3.08 12.32 16.64
N LEU A 100 3.99 11.98 15.72
CA LEU A 100 4.76 10.74 15.79
C LEU A 100 6.07 11.03 16.52
N ASN A 101 6.28 10.40 17.68
CA ASN A 101 7.37 10.74 18.61
C ASN A 101 7.43 12.24 18.99
N GLY A 102 6.28 12.89 19.10
CA GLY A 102 6.22 14.33 19.40
C GLY A 102 6.46 15.25 18.22
N VAL A 103 6.79 14.71 17.04
CA VAL A 103 6.93 15.50 15.81
C VAL A 103 5.57 15.66 15.15
N VAL A 104 5.14 16.90 15.01
CA VAL A 104 3.91 17.29 14.32
C VAL A 104 4.28 17.82 12.94
N ILE A 105 3.76 17.21 11.88
CA ILE A 105 3.81 17.81 10.54
C ILE A 105 2.75 18.91 10.52
N LEU A 106 3.20 20.16 10.49
CA LEU A 106 2.30 21.27 10.27
C LEU A 106 1.84 21.28 8.81
N PRO A 107 0.60 21.71 8.54
CA PRO A 107 0.17 21.95 7.18
C PRO A 107 1.07 23.00 6.50
N PRO A 108 1.27 22.94 5.17
CA PRO A 108 2.16 23.86 4.44
C PRO A 108 1.80 25.35 4.57
N TRP A 109 0.59 25.69 4.99
CA TRP A 109 0.13 27.07 5.16
C TRP A 109 0.36 27.64 6.57
N VAL A 110 0.96 26.86 7.48
CA VAL A 110 1.25 27.26 8.87
C VAL A 110 2.75 27.48 9.10
N THR A 111 3.59 27.02 8.18
CA THR A 111 5.05 27.22 8.14
C THR A 111 5.41 28.54 7.47
#